data_AF-M5THM7-F1
#
_entry.id   AF-M5THM7-F1
#
_cell.length_a   1.000
_cell.length_b   1.000
_cell.length_c   1.000
_cell.angle_alpha   90.00
_cell.angle_beta   90.00
_cell.angle_gamma   90.00
#
_symmetry.space_group_name_H-M   'P 1'
#
loop_
_entity.id
_entity.type
_entity.pdbx_description
1 polymer ?
#
loop_
_entity_poly.entity_id
_entity_poly.type
_entity_poly.pdbx_seq_one_letter_code
_entity_poly.pdbx_strand_id
1 'polypeptide(L)'
;MSDGSDQNPNRAPWTTPGGAGDPMNNPASGPYAPHEAAAGQREPKKGLGCWVWGCLGAIVFMLLAMVGLGVGGYYFLTTQVAKYTDTQAAEMPVVEMDEEELSKLETRIESFTNQVRGEQSVNVGDNVDVDADGESDTDSEELATDQLPVRELELTAKEINGLIASKPELKGRVFVEIEDGRVFGKVSIPTDMFPGGDGRFFNADGEFDVSMQDGILVVRLIDASVKGEQIPQQILDQFALENLAKDVYKNPENAEMLRKFEAIEVEGESIILRLREPDPASPQEETSAEEEVEAAVDGEPVAT
;
A
#
# COMPACT_ATOMS: atom_id res chain seq x y z
N MET A 1 -55.16 28.01 -32.31
CA MET A 1 -54.65 29.31 -32.81
C MET A 1 -53.23 29.39 -32.32
N SER A 2 -52.32 28.94 -33.17
CA SER A 2 -50.92 28.74 -32.87
C SER A 2 -50.17 29.91 -33.47
N ASP A 3 -49.65 30.80 -32.63
CA ASP A 3 -48.82 31.92 -33.06
C ASP A 3 -47.36 31.52 -32.84
N GLY A 4 -46.68 31.22 -33.95
CA GLY A 4 -45.28 30.84 -34.01
C GLY A 4 -44.44 32.09 -34.24
N SER A 5 -43.83 32.60 -33.17
CA SER A 5 -42.83 33.67 -33.25
C SER A 5 -41.45 33.08 -33.51
N ASP A 6 -41.08 32.96 -34.78
CA ASP A 6 -39.71 32.69 -35.22
C ASP A 6 -38.79 33.88 -34.91
N GLN A 7 -38.04 33.80 -33.81
CA GLN A 7 -36.94 34.70 -33.51
C GLN A 7 -35.61 34.04 -33.90
N ASN A 8 -35.21 34.19 -35.17
CA ASN A 8 -33.85 33.86 -35.59
C ASN A 8 -33.04 35.16 -35.82
N PRO A 9 -32.11 35.50 -34.91
CA PRO A 9 -31.35 36.75 -34.95
C PRO A 9 -30.22 36.79 -36.00
N ASN A 10 -30.04 35.75 -36.82
CA ASN A 10 -28.95 35.68 -37.81
C ASN A 10 -29.39 35.97 -39.27
N ARG A 11 -30.47 36.72 -39.49
CA ARG A 11 -30.92 37.08 -40.85
C ARG A 11 -30.22 38.34 -41.38
N ALA A 12 -29.34 38.18 -42.36
CA ALA A 12 -28.65 39.28 -43.03
C ALA A 12 -29.61 40.18 -43.85
N PRO A 13 -29.37 41.51 -43.92
CA PRO A 13 -30.37 42.51 -44.32
C PRO A 13 -30.60 42.74 -45.82
N TRP A 14 -30.04 41.94 -46.75
CA TRP A 14 -30.08 42.24 -48.20
C TRP A 14 -30.85 41.26 -49.08
N THR A 15 -31.83 40.54 -48.55
CA THR A 15 -32.77 39.79 -49.41
C THR A 15 -34.09 40.56 -49.53
N THR A 16 -34.19 41.40 -50.55
CA THR A 16 -35.47 41.99 -50.97
C THR A 16 -36.29 40.96 -51.75
N PRO A 17 -37.60 40.81 -51.50
CA PRO A 17 -38.46 39.95 -52.28
C PRO A 17 -39.05 40.69 -53.49
N GLY A 18 -39.05 40.03 -54.65
CA GLY A 18 -39.93 40.38 -55.77
C GLY A 18 -39.22 40.58 -57.11
N GLY A 19 -39.78 39.96 -58.15
CA GLY A 19 -39.46 40.29 -59.54
C GLY A 19 -39.71 39.14 -60.51
N ALA A 20 -40.96 38.97 -60.93
CA ALA A 20 -41.35 38.16 -62.08
C ALA A 20 -41.17 38.99 -63.39
N GLY A 21 -40.92 38.29 -64.51
CA GLY A 21 -40.87 38.82 -65.90
C GLY A 21 -39.43 38.80 -66.47
N ASP A 22 -39.11 38.29 -67.65
CA ASP A 22 -39.84 37.68 -68.76
C ASP A 22 -38.86 36.77 -69.55
N PRO A 23 -39.34 35.72 -70.22
CA PRO A 23 -38.56 34.96 -71.20
C PRO A 23 -38.72 35.61 -72.59
N MET A 24 -37.64 35.82 -73.35
CA MET A 24 -37.63 35.74 -74.83
C MET A 24 -36.29 36.21 -75.44
N ASN A 25 -35.86 35.43 -76.44
CA ASN A 25 -35.23 35.86 -77.69
C ASN A 25 -33.69 35.97 -77.77
N ASN A 26 -33.04 34.88 -78.22
CA ASN A 26 -31.97 35.00 -79.21
C ASN A 26 -31.89 33.76 -80.14
N PRO A 27 -32.48 33.81 -81.35
CA PRO A 27 -32.24 32.84 -82.41
C PRO A 27 -31.36 33.49 -83.49
N ALA A 28 -30.09 33.11 -83.54
CA ALA A 28 -29.24 33.35 -84.70
C ALA A 28 -28.43 32.09 -85.02
N SER A 29 -28.96 31.37 -86.00
CA SER A 29 -28.40 30.23 -86.72
C SER A 29 -27.15 30.61 -87.53
N GLY A 30 -26.16 29.71 -87.57
CA GLY A 30 -25.18 29.61 -88.65
C GLY A 30 -25.08 28.15 -89.12
N PRO A 31 -25.30 27.84 -90.42
CA PRO A 31 -25.20 26.49 -90.97
C PRO A 31 -23.82 26.24 -91.65
N TYR A 32 -23.36 24.98 -91.63
CA TYR A 32 -22.08 24.42 -92.15
C TYR A 32 -20.85 24.71 -91.26
N ALA A 33 -20.03 23.75 -90.82
CA ALA A 33 -19.54 22.52 -91.48
C ALA A 33 -18.99 21.48 -90.42
N PRO A 34 -18.29 20.36 -90.77
CA PRO A 34 -18.80 18.99 -90.64
C PRO A 34 -18.00 18.03 -89.71
N HIS A 35 -18.65 16.89 -89.42
CA HIS A 35 -18.20 15.52 -89.08
C HIS A 35 -16.90 15.22 -88.28
N GLU A 36 -17.13 14.44 -87.21
CA GLU A 36 -16.32 13.34 -86.66
C GLU A 36 -14.94 13.61 -86.04
N ALA A 37 -14.87 13.46 -84.70
CA ALA A 37 -13.76 12.77 -84.05
C ALA A 37 -14.18 12.24 -82.66
N ALA A 38 -14.32 10.91 -82.59
CA ALA A 38 -14.12 10.04 -81.43
C ALA A 38 -14.39 10.60 -80.02
N ALA A 39 -15.45 10.07 -79.40
CA ALA A 39 -15.62 10.02 -77.94
C ALA A 39 -14.49 9.19 -77.31
N GLY A 40 -13.32 9.80 -77.12
CA GLY A 40 -12.30 9.29 -76.21
C GLY A 40 -12.76 9.56 -74.78
N GLN A 41 -13.44 8.59 -74.18
CA GLN A 41 -13.57 8.54 -72.72
C GLN A 41 -12.15 8.55 -72.14
N ARG A 42 -11.75 9.69 -71.56
CA ARG A 42 -10.55 9.72 -70.73
C ARG A 42 -10.91 9.00 -69.45
N GLU A 43 -10.45 7.76 -69.30
CA GLU A 43 -10.50 7.10 -68.00
C GLU A 43 -9.82 8.02 -66.98
N PRO A 44 -10.50 8.41 -65.88
CA PRO A 44 -9.82 9.09 -64.80
C PRO A 44 -8.81 8.08 -64.26
N LYS A 45 -7.52 8.31 -64.53
CA LYS A 45 -6.44 7.56 -63.88
C LYS A 45 -6.69 7.67 -62.38
N LYS A 46 -7.09 6.55 -61.77
CA LYS A 46 -7.24 6.42 -60.32
C LYS A 46 -5.87 6.66 -59.71
N GLY A 47 -5.59 7.90 -59.34
CA GLY A 47 -4.44 8.25 -58.53
C GLY A 47 -4.65 7.66 -57.15
N LEU A 48 -4.08 6.48 -56.89
CA LEU A 48 -3.99 5.87 -55.55
C LEU A 48 -3.12 6.70 -54.55
N GLY A 49 -2.81 7.96 -54.87
CA GLY A 49 -1.84 8.78 -54.13
C GLY A 49 -2.37 9.42 -52.85
N CYS A 50 -3.68 9.67 -52.73
CA CYS A 50 -4.21 10.42 -51.57
C CYS A 50 -4.50 9.54 -50.35
N TRP A 51 -4.91 8.28 -50.54
CA TRP A 51 -5.28 7.40 -49.43
C TRP A 51 -4.07 6.65 -48.85
N VAL A 52 -3.09 6.31 -49.69
CA VAL A 52 -1.88 5.60 -49.24
C VAL A 52 -0.91 6.56 -48.54
N TRP A 53 -0.62 7.74 -49.08
CA TRP A 53 0.26 8.71 -48.39
C TRP A 53 -0.39 9.37 -47.17
N GLY A 54 -1.71 9.57 -47.18
CA GLY A 54 -2.44 10.08 -46.02
C GLY A 54 -2.50 9.07 -44.87
N CYS A 55 -2.82 7.80 -45.17
CA CYS A 55 -2.87 6.74 -44.16
C CYS A 55 -1.47 6.38 -43.65
N LEU A 56 -0.47 6.27 -44.53
CA LEU A 56 0.92 6.03 -44.14
C LEU A 56 1.47 7.18 -43.30
N GLY A 57 1.18 8.44 -43.68
CA GLY A 57 1.58 9.61 -42.90
C GLY A 57 0.95 9.66 -41.51
N ALA A 58 -0.34 9.35 -41.39
CA ALA A 58 -1.04 9.28 -40.11
C ALA A 58 -0.47 8.17 -39.20
N ILE A 59 -0.18 6.99 -39.76
CA ILE A 59 0.44 5.89 -39.01
C ILE A 59 1.84 6.28 -38.52
N VAL A 60 2.68 6.87 -39.38
CA VAL A 60 4.01 7.33 -38.98
C VAL A 60 3.93 8.41 -37.89
N PHE A 61 3.02 9.38 -38.03
CA PHE A 61 2.82 10.40 -37.01
C PHE A 61 2.35 9.79 -35.68
N MET A 62 1.43 8.84 -35.71
CA MET A 62 0.95 8.16 -34.50
C MET A 62 2.06 7.35 -33.82
N LEU A 63 2.90 6.66 -34.60
CA LEU A 63 4.06 5.93 -34.07
C LEU A 63 5.08 6.91 -33.45
N LEU A 64 5.37 8.03 -34.12
CA LEU A 64 6.24 9.07 -33.57
C LEU A 64 5.66 9.71 -32.31
N ALA A 65 4.33 9.91 -32.24
CA ALA A 65 3.66 10.40 -31.05
C ALA A 65 3.74 9.36 -29.91
N MET A 66 3.56 8.08 -30.20
CA MET A 66 3.68 7.00 -29.21
C MET A 66 5.13 6.89 -28.68
N VAL A 67 6.13 6.97 -29.57
CA VAL A 67 7.54 7.03 -29.18
C VAL A 67 7.82 8.29 -28.39
N GLY A 68 7.30 9.45 -28.81
CA GLY A 68 7.45 10.73 -28.11
C GLY A 68 6.83 10.71 -26.71
N LEU A 69 5.64 10.12 -26.55
CA LEU A 69 4.99 9.92 -25.24
C LEU A 69 5.75 8.92 -24.39
N GLY A 70 6.26 7.82 -24.97
CA GLY A 70 7.08 6.85 -24.26
C GLY A 70 8.39 7.45 -23.76
N VAL A 71 9.11 8.16 -24.63
CA VAL A 71 10.37 8.85 -24.29
C VAL A 71 10.11 10.00 -23.32
N GLY A 72 9.12 10.85 -23.59
CA GLY A 72 8.75 11.96 -22.72
C GLY A 72 8.29 11.50 -21.33
N GLY A 73 7.45 10.45 -21.28
CA GLY A 73 7.03 9.81 -20.04
C GLY A 73 8.20 9.19 -19.29
N TYR A 74 9.12 8.52 -19.99
CA TYR A 74 10.35 7.99 -19.40
C TYR A 74 11.20 9.10 -18.78
N TYR A 75 11.49 10.18 -19.52
CA TYR A 75 12.26 11.32 -18.99
C TYR A 75 11.56 12.02 -17.82
N PHE A 76 10.23 12.12 -17.85
CA PHE A 76 9.46 12.69 -16.74
C PHE A 76 9.57 11.82 -15.49
N LEU A 77 9.39 10.50 -15.61
CA LEU A 77 9.52 9.56 -14.51
C LEU A 77 10.93 9.58 -13.91
N THR A 78 11.98 9.52 -14.74
CA THR A 78 13.37 9.55 -14.25
C THR A 78 13.70 10.87 -13.56
N THR A 79 13.14 11.99 -14.03
CA THR A 79 13.28 13.31 -13.36
C THR A 79 12.61 13.34 -12.00
N GLN A 80 11.43 12.76 -11.86
CA GLN A 80 10.72 12.68 -10.58
C GLN A 80 11.47 11.78 -9.59
N VAL A 81 11.99 10.64 -10.05
CA VAL A 81 12.84 9.77 -9.22
C VAL A 81 14.06 10.55 -8.74
N ALA A 82 14.79 11.23 -9.63
CA ALA A 82 15.97 12.01 -9.25
C ALA A 82 15.68 13.14 -8.24
N LYS A 83 14.48 13.73 -8.28
CA LYS A 83 14.05 14.75 -7.33
C LYS A 83 13.98 14.22 -5.90
N TYR A 84 13.38 13.05 -5.71
CA TYR A 84 13.10 12.46 -4.40
C TYR A 84 14.10 11.37 -3.97
N THR A 85 15.14 11.13 -4.77
CA THR A 85 16.21 10.17 -4.46
C THR A 85 17.58 10.82 -4.48
N ASP A 86 18.50 10.26 -3.70
CA ASP A 86 19.89 10.66 -3.63
C ASP A 86 20.79 9.60 -4.28
N THR A 87 21.98 9.99 -4.71
CA THR A 87 23.03 9.07 -5.18
C THR A 87 23.78 8.40 -4.03
N GLN A 88 23.54 8.83 -2.79
CA GLN A 88 24.18 8.29 -1.59
C GLN A 88 23.12 7.80 -0.59
N ALA A 89 23.37 6.66 0.05
CA ALA A 89 22.56 6.18 1.16
C ALA A 89 22.68 7.16 2.34
N ALA A 90 21.61 7.30 3.13
CA ALA A 90 21.68 8.09 4.35
C ALA A 90 22.67 7.44 5.35
N GLU A 91 23.38 8.26 6.12
CA GLU A 91 24.21 7.78 7.23
C GLU A 91 23.30 7.32 8.36
N MET A 92 23.21 6.01 8.54
CA MET A 92 22.30 5.38 9.48
C MET A 92 23.09 4.92 10.71
N PRO A 93 22.74 5.37 11.92
CA PRO A 93 23.33 4.83 13.13
C PRO A 93 22.99 3.34 13.21
N VAL A 94 23.99 2.50 13.41
CA VAL A 94 23.79 1.08 13.66
C VAL A 94 24.05 0.86 15.15
N VAL A 95 23.00 0.45 15.87
CA VAL A 95 23.15 0.09 17.28
C VAL A 95 23.84 -1.27 17.33
N GLU A 96 25.05 -1.27 17.88
CA GLU A 96 25.74 -2.49 18.27
C GLU A 96 25.18 -2.93 19.62
N MET A 97 24.43 -4.02 19.62
CA MET A 97 23.95 -4.71 20.82
C MET A 97 24.76 -6.00 20.92
N ASP A 98 25.22 -6.34 22.13
CA ASP A 98 25.95 -7.59 22.32
C ASP A 98 25.00 -8.80 22.19
N GLU A 99 25.58 -9.98 21.93
CA GLU A 99 24.81 -11.21 21.68
C GLU A 99 24.01 -11.67 22.91
N GLU A 100 24.49 -11.35 24.12
CA GLU A 100 23.82 -11.67 25.38
C GLU A 100 22.58 -10.79 25.59
N GLU A 101 22.72 -9.47 25.39
CA GLU A 101 21.62 -8.51 25.44
C GLU A 101 20.56 -8.81 24.36
N LEU A 102 20.97 -9.14 23.14
CA LEU A 102 20.05 -9.47 22.04
C LEU A 102 19.27 -10.76 22.34
N SER A 103 19.94 -11.84 22.77
CA SER A 103 19.27 -13.12 23.08
C SER A 103 18.30 -12.99 24.26
N LYS A 104 18.64 -12.18 25.26
CA LYS A 104 17.73 -11.86 26.37
C LYS A 104 16.50 -11.07 25.88
N LEU A 105 16.69 -10.10 24.99
CA LEU A 105 15.60 -9.34 24.39
C LEU A 105 14.68 -10.24 23.55
N GLU A 106 15.24 -11.11 22.72
CA GLU A 106 14.49 -12.07 21.91
C GLU A 106 13.68 -13.02 22.78
N THR A 107 14.28 -13.54 23.86
CA THR A 107 13.58 -14.38 24.84
C THR A 107 12.41 -13.63 25.50
N ARG A 108 12.60 -12.36 25.87
CA ARG A 108 11.54 -11.52 26.45
C ARG A 108 10.39 -11.32 25.47
N ILE A 109 10.70 -11.04 24.19
CA ILE A 109 9.71 -10.85 23.14
C ILE A 109 8.99 -12.15 22.81
N GLU A 110 9.69 -13.28 22.76
CA GLU A 110 9.12 -14.60 22.50
C GLU A 110 8.18 -15.02 23.62
N SER A 111 8.61 -14.90 24.88
CA SER A 111 7.78 -15.19 26.05
C SER A 111 6.48 -14.37 26.02
N PHE A 112 6.60 -13.06 25.76
CA PHE A 112 5.45 -12.18 25.62
C PHE A 112 4.58 -12.54 24.41
N THR A 113 5.17 -12.91 23.27
CA THR A 113 4.45 -13.31 22.05
C THR A 113 3.66 -14.60 22.26
N ASN A 114 4.23 -15.58 22.96
CA ASN A 114 3.55 -16.84 23.28
C ASN A 114 2.35 -16.58 24.20
N GLN A 115 2.53 -15.69 25.18
CA GLN A 115 1.43 -15.20 26.02
C GLN A 115 0.33 -14.50 25.19
N VAL A 116 0.70 -13.65 24.22
CA VAL A 116 -0.26 -13.03 23.28
C VAL A 116 -0.98 -14.10 22.48
N ARG A 117 -0.28 -15.11 21.95
CA ARG A 117 -0.92 -16.17 21.15
C ARG A 117 -1.86 -17.05 21.98
N GLY A 118 -1.71 -17.09 23.30
CA GLY A 118 -2.45 -18.00 24.17
C GLY A 118 -1.87 -19.41 24.15
N GLU A 119 -0.63 -19.54 23.65
CA GLU A 119 0.14 -20.78 23.74
C GLU A 119 0.65 -20.87 25.17
N GLN A 120 -0.07 -21.61 26.02
CA GLN A 120 0.34 -21.87 27.40
C GLN A 120 1.73 -22.49 27.41
N SER A 121 2.69 -21.75 27.98
CA SER A 121 3.99 -22.20 28.49
C SER A 121 4.47 -23.55 27.94
N VAL A 122 5.06 -23.54 26.74
CA VAL A 122 6.03 -24.59 26.44
C VAL A 122 7.17 -24.35 27.42
N ASN A 123 7.32 -25.27 28.39
CA ASN A 123 8.57 -25.45 29.11
C ASN A 123 9.66 -25.53 28.05
N VAL A 124 10.47 -24.47 27.91
CA VAL A 124 11.77 -24.58 27.23
C VAL A 124 12.70 -25.28 28.21
N GLY A 125 12.45 -26.57 28.33
CA GLY A 125 13.21 -27.55 29.04
C GLY A 125 13.13 -28.83 28.24
N ASP A 126 13.61 -28.81 27.00
CA ASP A 126 14.27 -29.99 26.46
C ASP A 126 15.12 -29.69 25.21
N ASN A 127 16.23 -30.43 25.11
CA ASN A 127 17.23 -30.48 24.05
C ASN A 127 18.41 -29.49 24.15
N VAL A 128 19.13 -29.52 25.27
CA VAL A 128 20.60 -29.57 25.19
C VAL A 128 20.99 -31.03 25.41
N ASP A 129 21.43 -31.69 24.34
CA ASP A 129 22.12 -32.98 24.44
C ASP A 129 23.34 -32.81 25.36
N VAL A 130 23.20 -33.24 26.62
CA VAL A 130 24.32 -33.41 27.54
C VAL A 130 24.50 -34.89 27.77
N ASP A 131 25.50 -35.44 27.10
CA ASP A 131 26.13 -36.69 27.49
C ASP A 131 26.50 -36.65 28.98
N ALA A 132 26.03 -37.63 29.75
CA ALA A 132 26.99 -38.68 30.08
C ALA A 132 27.23 -39.02 31.56
N ASP A 133 27.39 -38.11 32.52
CA ASP A 133 27.93 -38.56 33.83
C ASP A 133 27.94 -37.51 34.95
N GLY A 134 27.39 -37.87 36.12
CA GLY A 134 27.77 -37.25 37.39
C GLY A 134 26.63 -37.09 38.41
N GLU A 135 26.82 -37.75 39.55
CA GLU A 135 26.07 -37.77 40.81
C GLU A 135 25.06 -36.67 41.22
N SER A 136 24.18 -37.17 42.09
CA SER A 136 23.12 -36.62 42.92
C SER A 136 23.43 -35.37 43.77
N ASP A 137 22.30 -34.81 44.23
CA ASP A 137 22.07 -33.94 45.39
C ASP A 137 22.26 -32.44 45.17
N THR A 138 21.16 -31.74 44.92
CA THR A 138 20.89 -30.46 45.59
C THR A 138 19.38 -30.24 45.68
N ASP A 139 18.84 -30.37 46.89
CA ASP A 139 17.59 -29.75 47.32
C ASP A 139 17.62 -28.26 46.94
N SER A 140 16.92 -27.91 45.87
CA SER A 140 16.59 -26.53 45.57
C SER A 140 15.08 -26.43 45.68
N GLU A 141 14.64 -25.88 46.80
CA GLU A 141 13.29 -25.36 46.97
C GLU A 141 12.99 -24.44 45.78
N GLU A 142 12.32 -25.00 44.78
CA GLU A 142 11.71 -24.23 43.71
C GLU A 142 10.56 -23.46 44.36
N LEU A 143 10.91 -22.32 44.96
CA LEU A 143 9.96 -21.24 45.16
C LEU A 143 9.43 -20.93 43.76
N ALA A 144 8.32 -21.58 43.42
CA ALA A 144 7.38 -21.14 42.43
C ALA A 144 7.08 -19.69 42.78
N THR A 145 7.87 -18.80 42.19
CA THR A 145 7.52 -17.40 42.13
C THR A 145 6.25 -17.43 41.31
N ASP A 146 5.16 -17.09 41.98
CA ASP A 146 3.86 -16.76 41.44
C ASP A 146 4.08 -15.54 40.51
N GLN A 147 4.78 -15.77 39.40
CA GLN A 147 5.10 -14.78 38.39
C GLN A 147 3.79 -14.59 37.65
N LEU A 148 2.98 -13.67 38.17
CA LEU A 148 1.90 -13.07 37.42
C LEU A 148 2.42 -12.81 36.00
N PRO A 149 1.75 -13.34 34.97
CA PRO A 149 2.28 -13.29 33.62
C PRO A 149 2.56 -11.83 33.25
N VAL A 150 3.75 -11.55 32.69
CA VAL A 150 4.16 -10.19 32.34
C VAL A 150 3.22 -9.68 31.25
N ARG A 151 2.19 -8.93 31.64
CA ARG A 151 1.16 -8.40 30.72
C ARG A 151 1.59 -7.14 29.99
N GLU A 152 2.79 -6.67 30.28
CA GLU A 152 3.34 -5.43 29.75
C GLU A 152 4.73 -5.67 29.19
N LEU A 153 4.94 -5.30 27.93
CA LEU A 153 6.25 -5.31 27.29
C LEU A 153 6.65 -3.87 26.98
N GLU A 154 7.72 -3.43 27.63
CA GLU A 154 8.41 -2.18 27.31
C GLU A 154 9.51 -2.44 26.28
N LEU A 155 9.53 -1.66 25.21
CA LEU A 155 10.57 -1.67 24.18
C LEU A 155 11.17 -0.27 24.01
N THR A 156 12.44 -0.14 24.35
CA THR A 156 13.21 1.10 24.16
C THR A 156 13.65 1.27 22.71
N ALA A 157 14.03 2.49 22.32
CA ALA A 157 14.64 2.73 21.00
C ALA A 157 15.92 1.89 20.78
N LYS A 158 16.74 1.68 21.83
CA LYS A 158 17.94 0.83 21.75
C LYS A 158 17.57 -0.61 21.36
N GLU A 159 16.59 -1.19 22.05
CA GLU A 159 16.13 -2.56 21.82
C GLU A 159 15.51 -2.74 20.44
N ILE A 160 14.65 -1.80 20.02
CA ILE A 160 14.05 -1.81 18.67
C ILE A 160 15.14 -1.76 17.59
N ASN A 161 16.11 -0.86 17.73
CA ASN A 161 17.23 -0.78 16.79
C ASN A 161 18.17 -1.99 16.84
N GLY A 162 18.33 -2.63 18.01
CA GLY A 162 19.05 -3.90 18.13
C GLY A 162 18.41 -5.00 17.29
N LEU A 163 17.07 -5.13 17.36
CA LEU A 163 16.30 -6.07 16.53
C LEU A 163 16.34 -5.72 15.04
N ILE A 164 16.35 -4.43 14.70
CA ILE A 164 16.54 -3.96 13.33
C ILE A 164 17.94 -4.34 12.82
N ALA A 165 18.97 -4.17 13.66
CA ALA A 165 20.34 -4.47 13.33
C ALA A 165 20.62 -5.98 13.20
N SER A 166 19.83 -6.85 13.86
CA SER A 166 19.94 -8.31 13.72
C SER A 166 19.40 -8.82 12.38
N LYS A 167 18.56 -8.04 11.68
CA LYS A 167 17.96 -8.38 10.38
C LYS A 167 18.76 -7.78 9.22
N PRO A 168 19.44 -8.60 8.37
CA PRO A 168 20.29 -8.08 7.29
C PRO A 168 19.58 -7.17 6.28
N GLU A 169 18.28 -7.37 6.07
CA GLU A 169 17.44 -6.58 5.17
C GLU A 169 17.07 -5.21 5.73
N LEU A 170 17.13 -5.02 7.04
CA LEU A 170 16.80 -3.76 7.73
C LEU A 170 18.03 -3.04 8.27
N LYS A 171 19.09 -3.78 8.61
CA LYS A 171 20.36 -3.25 9.12
C LYS A 171 20.91 -2.20 8.16
N GLY A 172 21.13 -0.99 8.68
CA GLY A 172 21.63 0.16 7.90
C GLY A 172 20.63 0.72 6.89
N ARG A 173 19.35 0.31 6.95
CA ARG A 173 18.26 0.79 6.09
C ARG A 173 17.06 1.34 6.83
N VAL A 174 16.85 0.92 8.08
CA VAL A 174 15.88 1.50 9.01
C VAL A 174 16.57 1.88 10.31
N PHE A 175 16.18 2.99 10.91
CA PHE A 175 16.59 3.43 12.24
C PHE A 175 15.42 4.11 12.93
N VAL A 176 15.29 3.92 14.24
CA VAL A 176 14.18 4.44 15.04
C VAL A 176 14.72 5.26 16.21
N GLU A 177 14.17 6.44 16.45
CA GLU A 177 14.37 7.22 17.67
C GLU A 177 13.01 7.36 18.36
N ILE A 178 13.00 7.40 19.68
CA ILE A 178 11.79 7.63 20.47
C ILE A 178 12.15 8.72 21.47
N GLU A 179 11.45 9.84 21.37
CA GLU A 179 11.68 11.02 22.21
C GLU A 179 10.36 11.77 22.38
N ASP A 180 10.14 12.37 23.54
CA ASP A 180 8.96 13.21 23.83
C ASP A 180 7.60 12.53 23.51
N GLY A 181 7.49 11.21 23.69
CA GLY A 181 6.26 10.47 23.39
C GLY A 181 5.96 10.34 21.88
N ARG A 182 6.96 10.55 21.02
CA ARG A 182 6.87 10.47 19.56
C ARG A 182 7.85 9.43 19.04
N VAL A 183 7.50 8.81 17.92
CA VAL A 183 8.39 7.87 17.21
C VAL A 183 8.95 8.57 15.98
N PHE A 184 10.27 8.60 15.84
CA PHE A 184 10.95 9.12 14.67
C PHE A 184 11.59 7.95 13.91
N GLY A 185 11.30 7.83 12.62
CA GLY A 185 11.86 6.80 11.76
C GLY A 185 12.73 7.40 10.67
N LYS A 186 13.91 6.81 10.45
CA LYS A 186 14.80 7.15 9.33
C LYS A 186 14.92 5.93 8.43
N VAL A 187 14.82 6.14 7.12
CA VAL A 187 14.95 5.08 6.13
C VAL A 187 15.88 5.47 4.99
N SER A 188 16.64 4.49 4.51
CA SER A 188 17.50 4.60 3.33
C SER A 188 17.30 3.36 2.47
N ILE A 189 16.45 3.49 1.45
CA ILE A 189 15.99 2.35 0.64
C ILE A 189 16.58 2.47 -0.78
N PRO A 190 17.33 1.47 -1.27
CA PRO A 190 17.79 1.47 -2.66
C PRO A 190 16.61 1.44 -3.63
N THR A 191 16.69 2.23 -4.70
CA THR A 191 15.61 2.37 -5.69
C THR A 191 15.90 1.68 -7.01
N ASP A 192 16.87 0.76 -7.07
CA ASP A 192 17.29 0.06 -8.29
C ASP A 192 16.15 -0.73 -8.97
N MET A 193 15.12 -1.11 -8.20
CA MET A 193 13.94 -1.78 -8.74
C MET A 193 13.06 -0.88 -9.62
N PHE A 194 13.19 0.45 -9.49
CA PHE A 194 12.36 1.41 -10.21
C PHE A 194 13.10 1.97 -11.45
N PRO A 195 12.42 2.16 -12.59
CA PRO A 195 13.03 2.77 -13.77
C PRO A 195 13.64 4.15 -13.46
N GLY A 196 14.96 4.27 -13.65
CA GLY A 196 15.71 5.50 -13.34
C GLY A 196 16.19 5.63 -11.89
N GLY A 197 16.00 4.60 -11.07
CA GLY A 197 16.44 4.55 -9.67
C GLY A 197 17.76 3.81 -9.46
N ASP A 198 18.42 3.32 -10.53
CA ASP A 198 19.70 2.62 -10.47
C ASP A 198 20.79 3.46 -9.78
N GLY A 199 21.41 2.91 -8.75
CA GLY A 199 22.44 3.58 -7.94
C GLY A 199 21.90 4.76 -7.13
N ARG A 200 20.60 4.80 -6.87
CA ARG A 200 19.94 5.85 -6.08
C ARG A 200 19.22 5.29 -4.86
N PHE A 201 19.01 6.15 -3.88
CA PHE A 201 18.41 5.83 -2.60
C PHE A 201 17.26 6.78 -2.31
N PHE A 202 16.15 6.24 -1.83
CA PHE A 202 15.10 7.01 -1.19
C PHE A 202 15.47 7.16 0.29
N ASN A 203 15.90 8.38 0.64
CA ASN A 203 16.26 8.75 2.00
C ASN A 203 15.13 9.59 2.57
N ALA A 204 14.51 9.13 3.64
CA ALA A 204 13.39 9.83 4.26
C ALA A 204 13.44 9.70 5.78
N ASP A 205 12.96 10.77 6.43
CA ASP A 205 12.71 10.81 7.86
C ASP A 205 11.21 11.01 8.06
N GLY A 206 10.65 10.42 9.10
CA GLY A 206 9.23 10.54 9.44
C GLY A 206 9.04 10.65 10.94
N GLU A 207 8.10 11.49 11.34
CA GLU A 207 7.65 11.61 12.71
C GLU A 207 6.24 11.04 12.83
N PHE A 208 6.04 10.14 13.78
CA PHE A 208 4.84 9.35 13.93
C PHE A 208 4.25 9.52 15.34
N ASP A 209 2.94 9.70 15.35
CA ASP A 209 2.11 9.55 16.54
C ASP A 209 1.53 8.13 16.55
N VAL A 210 1.70 7.41 17.66
CA VAL A 210 1.32 6.01 17.82
C VAL A 210 0.45 5.89 19.07
N SER A 211 -0.78 5.44 18.88
CA SER A 211 -1.72 5.20 19.99
C SER A 211 -2.65 4.04 19.69
N MET A 212 -3.29 3.51 20.72
CA MET A 212 -4.36 2.51 20.58
C MET A 212 -5.67 3.06 21.14
N GLN A 213 -6.76 2.93 20.37
CA GLN A 213 -8.10 3.36 20.75
C GLN A 213 -9.08 2.23 20.45
N ASP A 214 -9.81 1.75 21.46
CA ASP A 214 -10.79 0.67 21.33
C ASP A 214 -10.23 -0.63 20.68
N GLY A 215 -8.96 -0.96 20.95
CA GLY A 215 -8.26 -2.10 20.34
C GLY A 215 -7.81 -1.87 18.88
N ILE A 216 -7.90 -0.62 18.39
CA ILE A 216 -7.43 -0.20 17.08
C ILE A 216 -6.14 0.61 17.26
N LEU A 217 -5.03 0.08 16.78
CA LEU A 217 -3.75 0.76 16.63
C LEU A 217 -3.89 1.83 15.56
N VAL A 218 -3.62 3.07 15.96
CA VAL A 218 -3.62 4.26 15.14
C VAL A 218 -2.19 4.76 15.04
N VAL A 219 -1.66 4.77 13.82
CA VAL A 219 -0.35 5.34 13.49
C VAL A 219 -0.58 6.48 12.51
N ARG A 220 -0.18 7.70 12.87
CA ARG A 220 -0.35 8.90 12.04
C ARG A 220 0.99 9.53 11.74
N LEU A 221 1.20 9.89 10.49
CA LEU A 221 2.33 10.73 10.09
C LEU A 221 2.06 12.16 10.53
N ILE A 222 2.99 12.74 11.30
CA ILE A 222 2.93 14.12 11.77
C ILE A 222 3.79 15.02 10.89
N ASP A 223 5.03 14.61 10.64
CA ASP A 223 5.94 15.29 9.74
C ASP A 223 6.77 14.26 8.96
N ALA A 224 7.32 14.69 7.82
CA ALA A 224 8.27 13.89 7.07
C ALA A 224 9.21 14.76 6.25
N SER A 225 10.42 14.26 6.04
CA SER A 225 11.41 14.83 5.15
C SER A 225 11.84 13.79 4.11
N VAL A 226 12.19 14.27 2.92
CA VAL A 226 12.84 13.45 1.89
C VAL A 226 14.11 14.18 1.48
N LYS A 227 15.26 13.51 1.59
CA LYS A 227 16.59 14.12 1.39
C LYS A 227 16.82 15.36 2.28
N GLY A 228 16.26 15.35 3.49
CA GLY A 228 16.33 16.48 4.42
C GLY A 228 15.43 17.67 4.05
N GLU A 229 14.68 17.60 2.95
CA GLU A 229 13.68 18.60 2.59
C GLU A 229 12.32 18.17 3.14
N GLN A 230 11.69 19.01 3.97
CA GLN A 230 10.36 18.74 4.50
C GLN A 230 9.33 18.58 3.38
N ILE A 231 8.47 17.59 3.52
CA ILE A 231 7.34 17.38 2.61
C ILE A 231 6.37 18.56 2.77
N PRO A 232 5.85 19.13 1.66
CA PRO A 232 4.84 20.19 1.73
C PRO A 232 3.63 19.79 2.59
N GLN A 233 3.18 20.72 3.44
CA GLN A 233 2.08 20.51 4.40
C GLN A 233 0.81 19.98 3.73
N GLN A 234 0.49 20.40 2.50
CA GLN A 234 -0.69 19.93 1.79
C GLN A 234 -0.66 18.43 1.46
N ILE A 235 0.54 17.86 1.34
CA ILE A 235 0.74 16.42 1.13
C ILE A 235 0.67 15.70 2.48
N LEU A 236 1.34 16.24 3.51
CA LEU A 236 1.30 15.69 4.87
C LEU A 236 -0.13 15.61 5.40
N ASP A 237 -0.92 16.68 5.23
CA ASP A 237 -2.33 16.73 5.64
C ASP A 237 -3.14 15.58 5.03
N GLN A 238 -2.85 15.19 3.79
CA GLN A 238 -3.54 14.07 3.13
C GLN A 238 -3.16 12.72 3.76
N PHE A 239 -1.88 12.52 4.08
CA PHE A 239 -1.42 11.30 4.74
C PHE A 239 -1.86 11.23 6.20
N ALA A 240 -1.92 12.37 6.90
CA ALA A 240 -2.34 12.45 8.29
C ALA A 240 -3.82 12.06 8.49
N LEU A 241 -4.66 12.16 7.46
CA LEU A 241 -6.05 11.69 7.53
C LEU A 241 -6.17 10.16 7.52
N GLU A 242 -5.12 9.45 7.11
CA GLU A 242 -5.12 8.00 7.06
C GLU A 242 -4.39 7.40 8.27
N ASN A 243 -4.95 6.30 8.80
CA ASN A 243 -4.23 5.45 9.73
C ASN A 243 -3.25 4.57 8.94
N LEU A 244 -1.94 4.77 9.12
CA LEU A 244 -0.91 3.99 8.45
C LEU A 244 -0.92 2.51 8.87
N ALA A 245 -1.45 2.19 10.04
CA ALA A 245 -1.62 0.82 10.51
C ALA A 245 -2.84 0.10 9.90
N LYS A 246 -3.63 0.75 9.05
CA LYS A 246 -4.85 0.16 8.45
C LYS A 246 -4.60 -1.17 7.74
N ASP A 247 -3.44 -1.32 7.14
CA ASP A 247 -3.10 -2.52 6.36
C ASP A 247 -2.72 -3.71 7.25
N VAL A 248 -2.29 -3.47 8.49
CA VAL A 248 -2.01 -4.54 9.46
C VAL A 248 -3.29 -5.35 9.74
N TYR A 249 -4.44 -4.68 9.80
CA TYR A 249 -5.74 -5.30 9.99
C TYR A 249 -6.26 -6.13 8.81
N LYS A 250 -5.66 -6.00 7.63
CA LYS A 250 -6.03 -6.81 6.47
C LYS A 250 -5.54 -8.25 6.59
N ASN A 251 -4.51 -8.49 7.41
CA ASN A 251 -4.07 -9.84 7.74
C ASN A 251 -4.87 -10.34 8.97
N PRO A 252 -5.67 -11.42 8.83
CA PRO A 252 -6.45 -11.96 9.95
C PRO A 252 -5.62 -12.30 11.19
N GLU A 253 -4.41 -12.84 11.01
CA GLU A 253 -3.51 -13.22 12.10
C GLU A 253 -3.05 -11.99 12.89
N ASN A 254 -2.57 -10.96 12.19
CA ASN A 254 -2.14 -9.72 12.81
C ASN A 254 -3.31 -8.99 13.50
N ALA A 255 -4.49 -8.98 12.87
CA ALA A 255 -5.69 -8.38 13.44
C ALA A 255 -6.12 -9.10 14.73
N GLU A 256 -5.98 -10.42 14.79
CA GLU A 256 -6.25 -11.20 15.99
C GLU A 256 -5.28 -10.88 17.11
N MET A 257 -3.97 -10.84 16.81
CA MET A 257 -2.95 -10.45 17.80
C MET A 257 -3.21 -9.05 18.35
N LEU A 258 -3.47 -8.07 17.47
CA LEU A 258 -3.72 -6.68 17.89
C LEU A 258 -4.94 -6.51 18.81
N ARG A 259 -5.98 -7.34 18.64
CA ARG A 259 -7.18 -7.30 19.50
C ARG A 259 -6.91 -7.74 20.94
N LYS A 260 -5.82 -8.48 21.18
CA LYS A 260 -5.43 -8.95 22.51
C LYS A 260 -4.72 -7.88 23.33
N PHE A 261 -4.31 -6.78 22.70
CA PHE A 261 -3.77 -5.63 23.39
C PHE A 261 -4.90 -4.74 23.94
N GLU A 262 -4.68 -4.24 25.13
CA GLU A 262 -5.43 -3.15 25.73
C GLU A 262 -4.89 -1.80 25.27
N ALA A 263 -3.56 -1.65 25.27
CA ALA A 263 -2.88 -0.43 24.88
C ALA A 263 -1.58 -0.73 24.13
N ILE A 264 -1.30 0.11 23.14
CA ILE A 264 0.03 0.28 22.54
C ILE A 264 0.24 1.79 22.46
N GLU A 265 1.20 2.29 23.20
CA GLU A 265 1.45 3.73 23.32
C GLU A 265 2.94 4.02 23.49
N VAL A 266 3.30 5.28 23.31
CA VAL A 266 4.67 5.76 23.50
C VAL A 266 4.74 6.48 24.84
N GLU A 267 5.54 5.97 25.77
CA GLU A 267 5.78 6.60 27.06
C GLU A 267 7.26 6.96 27.20
N GLY A 268 7.55 8.25 27.31
CA GLY A 268 8.93 8.75 27.39
C GLY A 268 9.74 8.38 26.14
N GLU A 269 10.69 7.46 26.32
CA GLU A 269 11.64 6.97 25.30
C GLU A 269 11.36 5.50 24.89
N SER A 270 10.21 4.97 25.30
CA SER A 270 9.83 3.56 25.09
C SER A 270 8.44 3.41 24.48
N ILE A 271 8.22 2.31 23.78
CA ILE A 271 6.89 1.84 23.40
C ILE A 271 6.43 0.83 24.45
N ILE A 272 5.24 1.04 24.99
CA ILE A 272 4.61 0.17 25.98
C ILE A 272 3.50 -0.62 25.30
N LEU A 273 3.56 -1.95 25.39
CA LEU A 273 2.53 -2.86 24.88
C LEU A 273 1.86 -3.56 26.05
N ARG A 274 0.58 -3.30 26.28
CA ARG A 274 -0.22 -3.85 27.39
C ARG A 274 -1.27 -4.81 26.88
N LEU A 275 -1.34 -6.01 27.45
CA LEU A 275 -2.33 -7.03 27.14
C LEU A 275 -3.62 -6.80 27.90
N ARG A 276 -4.74 -7.06 27.22
CA ARG A 276 -6.07 -7.03 27.82
C ARG A 276 -6.21 -8.14 28.85
N GLU A 277 -6.85 -7.83 29.96
CA GLU A 277 -7.23 -8.85 30.94
C GLU A 277 -8.23 -9.84 30.33
N PRO A 278 -8.04 -11.16 30.51
CA PRO A 278 -9.05 -12.13 30.11
C PRO A 278 -10.33 -11.89 30.91
N ASP A 279 -11.43 -11.58 30.21
CA ASP A 279 -12.72 -11.36 30.84
C ASP A 279 -13.21 -12.65 31.52
N PRO A 280 -13.35 -12.68 32.86
CA PRO A 280 -13.78 -13.88 33.58
C PRO A 280 -15.21 -14.32 33.24
N ALA A 281 -15.98 -13.52 32.49
CA ALA A 281 -17.35 -13.82 32.06
C ALA A 281 -17.48 -14.27 30.60
N SER A 282 -16.38 -14.35 29.84
CA SER A 282 -16.41 -15.00 28.52
C SER A 282 -16.59 -16.50 28.74
N PRO A 283 -17.69 -17.13 28.26
CA PRO A 283 -17.80 -18.57 28.32
C PRO A 283 -16.60 -19.13 27.56
N GLN A 284 -15.68 -19.75 28.29
CA GLN A 284 -14.78 -20.72 27.68
C GLN A 284 -15.68 -21.65 26.88
N GLU A 285 -15.34 -21.90 25.61
CA GLU A 285 -16.00 -22.95 24.85
C GLU A 285 -15.75 -24.25 25.61
N GLU A 286 -16.66 -24.54 26.55
CA GLU A 286 -16.72 -25.79 27.27
C GLU A 286 -16.91 -26.85 26.21
N THR A 287 -15.88 -27.67 26.11
CA THR A 287 -15.82 -28.89 25.35
C THR A 287 -16.98 -29.77 25.80
N SER A 288 -18.13 -29.63 25.15
CA SER A 288 -19.24 -30.55 25.26
C SER A 288 -18.85 -31.84 24.56
N ALA A 289 -18.12 -32.69 25.27
CA ALA A 289 -17.83 -34.05 24.84
C ALA A 289 -17.44 -34.91 26.05
N GLU A 290 -18.31 -35.02 27.06
CA GLU A 290 -18.28 -36.12 28.04
C GLU A 290 -19.52 -36.04 28.96
N GLU A 291 -20.66 -36.58 28.51
CA GLU A 291 -21.64 -37.31 29.34
C GLU A 291 -22.90 -37.64 28.51
N GLU A 292 -22.89 -38.79 27.83
CA GLU A 292 -24.06 -39.59 27.40
C GLU A 292 -23.44 -40.79 26.65
N VAL A 293 -23.54 -42.08 26.96
CA VAL A 293 -24.33 -42.86 27.92
C VAL A 293 -23.61 -44.23 28.04
N GLU A 294 -23.08 -44.60 29.21
CA GLU A 294 -22.91 -46.01 29.58
C GLU A 294 -23.44 -46.21 31.00
N ALA A 295 -24.72 -46.55 31.09
CA ALA A 295 -25.26 -47.28 32.23
C ALA A 295 -26.26 -48.33 31.70
N ALA A 296 -25.73 -49.54 31.63
CA ALA A 296 -26.34 -50.84 31.39
C ALA A 296 -27.67 -51.04 32.16
N VAL A 297 -28.71 -51.59 31.51
CA VAL A 297 -29.16 -53.01 31.61
C VAL A 297 -29.84 -53.38 32.94
N ASP A 298 -31.15 -53.59 32.89
CA ASP A 298 -31.89 -54.82 33.29
C ASP A 298 -33.31 -54.52 33.80
N GLY A 299 -34.29 -55.27 33.29
CA GLY A 299 -35.54 -55.55 34.01
C GLY A 299 -36.87 -55.20 33.31
N GLU A 300 -37.32 -56.08 32.40
CA GLU A 300 -38.73 -56.52 32.41
C GLU A 300 -39.12 -57.01 33.83
N PRO A 301 -40.41 -57.11 34.26
CA PRO A 301 -41.59 -57.44 33.44
C PRO A 301 -42.96 -56.81 33.87
N VAL A 302 -44.01 -57.25 33.16
CA VAL A 302 -45.40 -57.52 33.61
C VAL A 302 -46.51 -56.52 33.24
N ALA A 303 -47.31 -56.97 32.26
CA ALA A 303 -48.78 -57.05 32.15
C ALA A 303 -49.70 -55.96 32.75
N THR A 304 -50.60 -55.45 31.91
CA THR A 304 -52.04 -55.82 31.89
C THR A 304 -52.71 -55.32 30.61
#